data_AF-A0A1E2WWZ4-F1
#
_entry.id   AF-A0A1E2WWZ4-F1
#
_cell.length_a   1.000
_cell.length_b   1.000
_cell.length_c   1.000
_cell.angle_alpha   90.00
_cell.angle_beta   90.00
_cell.angle_gamma   90.00
#
_symmetry.space_group_name_H-M   'P 1'
#
loop_
_entity.id
_entity.type
_entity.pdbx_description
1 polymer ?
#
loop_
_entity_poly.entity_id
_entity_poly.type
_entity_poly.pdbx_seq_one_letter_code
_entity_poly.pdbx_strand_id
1 'polypeptide(L)'
;MKLYATSIPQALPTWATVISNNAGLIEVEINDKDPDFHSIIEELSTEIEPGVIGVKASDLCLVLSIEMVDNSEENHLENEI
;
A
#
# COMPACT_ATOMS: atom_id res chain seq x y z
N MET A 1 -5.57 9.85 1.50
CA MET A 1 -5.12 8.90 0.45
C MET A 1 -5.99 7.64 0.45
N LYS A 2 -6.03 6.82 -0.61
CA LYS A 2 -6.77 5.53 -0.63
C LYS A 2 -5.85 4.38 -1.07
N LEU A 3 -5.98 3.23 -0.43
CA LEU A 3 -5.27 1.98 -0.74
C LEU A 3 -6.28 0.88 -1.05
N TYR A 4 -5.89 -0.02 -1.96
CA TYR A 4 -6.67 -1.20 -2.31
C TYR A 4 -5.83 -2.44 -2.00
N ALA A 5 -6.41 -3.37 -1.25
CA ALA A 5 -5.73 -4.56 -0.75
C ALA A 5 -6.62 -5.80 -0.92
N THR A 6 -6.03 -6.98 -1.04
CA THR A 6 -6.78 -8.25 -0.97
C THR A 6 -6.87 -8.79 0.45
N SER A 7 -5.92 -8.42 1.30
CA SER A 7 -5.85 -8.83 2.69
C SER A 7 -5.34 -7.69 3.55
N ILE A 8 -5.97 -7.52 4.71
CA ILE A 8 -5.58 -6.53 5.73
C ILE A 8 -5.40 -7.24 7.08
N PRO A 9 -4.53 -6.74 7.96
CA PRO A 9 -4.44 -7.27 9.31
C PRO A 9 -5.74 -7.04 10.09
N GLN A 10 -5.95 -7.83 11.15
CA GLN A 10 -7.13 -7.72 12.01
C GLN A 10 -7.24 -6.35 12.69
N ALA A 11 -6.11 -5.68 12.92
CA ALA A 11 -6.04 -4.33 13.48
C ALA A 11 -5.29 -3.42 12.52
N LEU A 12 -5.96 -2.38 12.05
CA LEU A 12 -5.34 -1.29 11.31
C LEU A 12 -4.88 -0.20 12.29
N PRO A 13 -3.84 0.57 11.94
CA PRO A 13 -3.46 1.76 12.70
C PRO A 13 -4.59 2.80 12.69
N THR A 14 -4.60 3.69 13.68
CA THR A 14 -5.65 4.71 13.91
C THR A 14 -5.87 5.66 12.73
N TRP A 15 -4.84 5.84 11.90
CA TRP A 15 -4.86 6.66 10.70
C TRP A 15 -5.35 5.91 9.44
N ALA A 16 -5.67 4.62 9.53
CA ALA A 16 -6.19 3.81 8.44
C ALA A 16 -7.58 3.26 8.78
N THR A 17 -8.54 3.36 7.86
CA THR A 17 -9.91 2.89 8.05
C THR A 17 -10.40 2.13 6.83
N VAL A 18 -10.97 0.95 7.04
CA VAL A 18 -11.66 0.22 5.95
C VAL A 18 -12.95 0.93 5.62
N ILE A 19 -13.09 1.37 4.37
CA ILE A 19 -14.30 2.04 3.89
C ILE A 19 -15.15 1.13 3.00
N SER A 20 -14.56 0.10 2.40
CA SER A 20 -15.30 -0.89 1.61
C SER A 20 -14.58 -2.25 1.60
N ASN A 21 -15.34 -3.33 1.46
CA ASN A 21 -14.83 -4.66 1.17
C ASN A 21 -15.79 -5.30 0.16
N ASN A 22 -15.36 -5.43 -1.08
CA ASN A 22 -16.20 -5.94 -2.15
C ASN A 22 -15.46 -7.00 -2.97
N ALA A 23 -16.02 -8.22 -3.03
CA ALA A 23 -15.51 -9.33 -3.83
C ALA A 23 -14.01 -9.66 -3.62
N GLY A 24 -13.49 -9.45 -2.41
CA GLY A 24 -12.06 -9.69 -2.10
C GLY A 24 -11.15 -8.49 -2.35
N LEU A 25 -11.69 -7.34 -2.79
CA LEU A 25 -10.98 -6.07 -2.83
C LEU A 25 -11.41 -5.20 -1.65
N ILE A 26 -10.44 -4.86 -0.80
CA ILE A 26 -10.60 -4.07 0.41
C ILE A 26 -10.11 -2.66 0.13
N GLU A 27 -11.00 -1.68 0.26
CA GLU A 27 -10.68 -0.27 0.13
C GLU A 27 -10.40 0.31 1.53
N VAL A 28 -9.18 0.81 1.70
CA VAL A 28 -8.70 1.42 2.94
C VAL A 28 -8.46 2.90 2.69
N GLU A 29 -9.16 3.74 3.45
CA GLU A 29 -8.91 5.17 3.49
C GLU A 29 -7.79 5.45 4.49
N ILE A 30 -6.78 6.19 4.02
CA ILE A 30 -5.64 6.64 4.82
C ILE A 30 -5.83 8.12 5.11
N ASN A 31 -5.87 8.47 6.39
CA ASN A 31 -5.82 9.84 6.85
C ASN A 31 -4.40 10.38 6.69
N ASP A 32 -4.12 10.98 5.53
CA ASP A 32 -2.81 11.57 5.25
C ASP A 32 -2.50 12.79 6.11
N LYS A 33 -3.47 13.34 6.85
CA LYS A 33 -3.24 14.46 7.77
C LYS A 33 -2.86 14.02 9.18
N ASP A 34 -2.89 12.72 9.44
CA ASP A 34 -2.58 12.19 10.75
C ASP A 34 -1.06 12.31 11.01
N PRO A 35 -0.63 12.88 12.16
CA PRO A 35 0.78 13.04 12.46
C PRO A 35 1.52 11.71 12.58
N ASP A 36 0.84 10.64 13.00
CA ASP A 36 1.45 9.31 13.09
C ASP A 36 1.71 8.74 11.69
N PHE A 37 0.82 9.01 10.72
CA PHE A 37 1.05 8.66 9.32
C PHE A 37 2.24 9.43 8.73
N HIS A 38 2.30 10.76 8.94
CA HIS A 38 3.44 11.57 8.49
C HIS A 38 4.77 11.08 9.06
N SER A 39 4.79 10.75 10.36
CA SER A 39 6.00 10.23 11.02
C SER A 39 6.49 8.95 10.35
N ILE A 40 5.58 8.01 10.07
CA ILE A 40 5.90 6.76 9.36
C ILE A 40 6.42 7.05 7.95
N ILE A 41 5.78 7.96 7.21
CA ILE A 41 6.23 8.33 5.86
C ILE A 41 7.62 8.96 5.90
N GLU A 42 7.92 9.83 6.86
CA GLU A 42 9.26 10.39 7.04
C GLU A 42 10.31 9.32 7.37
N GLU A 43 9.97 8.36 8.24
CA GLU A 43 10.88 7.25 8.59
C GLU A 43 11.16 6.32 7.41
N LEU A 44 10.15 6.04 6.58
CA LEU A 44 10.30 5.18 5.40
C LEU A 44 10.82 5.91 4.16
N SER A 45 10.84 7.24 4.18
CA SER A 45 11.26 8.05 3.04
C SER A 45 12.73 7.83 2.77
N THR A 46 13.04 7.36 1.56
CA THR A 46 14.40 7.13 1.10
C THR A 46 14.60 7.79 -0.26
N GLU A 47 15.86 7.99 -0.64
CA GLU A 47 16.19 8.33 -2.02
C GLU A 47 15.85 7.13 -2.93
N ILE A 48 14.92 7.34 -3.86
CA ILE A 48 14.48 6.34 -4.85
C ILE A 48 15.29 6.51 -6.14
N GLU A 49 15.48 7.78 -6.53
CA GLU A 49 16.31 8.22 -7.65
C GLU A 49 17.11 9.46 -7.20
N PRO A 50 18.22 9.83 -7.86
CA PRO A 50 19.03 10.99 -7.47
C PRO A 50 18.17 12.26 -7.35
N GLY A 51 18.00 12.77 -6.13
CA GLY A 51 17.18 13.95 -5.84
C GLY A 51 15.66 13.70 -5.73
N VAL A 52 15.20 12.45 -5.80
CA VAL A 52 13.80 12.04 -5.60
C VAL A 52 13.68 11.26 -4.31
N ILE A 53 13.07 11.89 -3.30
CA ILE A 53 12.72 11.24 -2.03
C ILE A 53 11.30 10.70 -2.13
N GLY A 54 11.13 9.43 -1.77
CA GLY A 54 9.82 8.79 -1.75
C GLY A 54 9.81 7.56 -0.84
N VAL A 55 8.63 7.00 -0.65
CA VAL A 55 8.43 5.75 0.09
C VAL A 55 8.14 4.64 -0.90
N LYS A 56 8.83 3.51 -0.78
CA LYS A 56 8.50 2.34 -1.59
C LYS A 56 7.18 1.75 -1.11
N ALA A 57 6.33 1.38 -2.06
CA ALA A 57 5.04 0.77 -1.73
C ALA A 57 5.19 -0.52 -0.91
N SER A 58 6.27 -1.29 -1.12
CA SER A 58 6.60 -2.48 -0.33
C SER A 58 6.86 -2.16 1.15
N ASP A 59 7.59 -1.09 1.43
CA ASP A 59 7.93 -0.68 2.80
C ASP A 59 6.68 -0.20 3.55
N LEU A 60 5.83 0.57 2.87
CA LEU A 60 4.55 1.01 3.43
C LEU A 60 3.62 -0.17 3.73
N CYS A 61 3.60 -1.18 2.86
CA CYS A 61 2.77 -2.37 3.05
C CYS A 61 3.29 -3.28 4.16
N LEU A 62 4.61 -3.35 4.36
CA LEU A 62 5.22 -4.00 5.51
C LEU A 62 4.76 -3.37 6.83
N VAL A 63 4.77 -2.04 6.92
CA VAL A 63 4.26 -1.33 8.11
C VAL A 63 2.77 -1.57 8.33
N LEU A 64 2.00 -1.58 7.24
CA LEU A 64 0.57 -1.85 7.28
C LEU A 64 0.24 -3.34 7.44
N SER A 65 1.22 -4.25 7.36
CA SER A 65 1.01 -5.70 7.27
C SER A 65 -0.04 -6.09 6.21
N ILE A 66 -0.09 -5.34 5.11
CA ILE A 66 -1.04 -5.53 4.01
C ILE A 66 -0.35 -6.34 2.91
N GLU A 67 -1.08 -7.33 2.39
CA GLU A 67 -0.66 -8.05 1.18
C GLU A 67 -1.24 -7.31 -0.03
N MET A 68 -0.37 -6.69 -0.83
CA MET A 68 -0.80 -6.02 -2.06
C MET A 68 -1.11 -7.02 -3.15
N VAL A 69 -2.10 -6.69 -3.97
CA VAL A 69 -2.18 -7.25 -5.32
C VAL A 69 -1.16 -6.48 -6.15
N ASP A 70 -0.04 -7.12 -6.45
CA ASP A 70 0.77 -6.64 -7.56
C ASP A 70 -0.06 -6.84 -8.82
N ASN A 71 -0.53 -5.75 -9.42
CA ASN A 71 -1.25 -5.80 -10.69
C ASN A 71 -0.27 -5.94 -11.87
N SER A 72 0.95 -6.44 -11.63
CA SER A 72 1.84 -6.99 -12.64
C SER A 72 1.26 -8.27 -13.27
N GLU A 73 0.07 -8.18 -13.86
CA GLU A 73 -0.25 -9.05 -14.98
C GLU A 73 0.49 -8.52 -16.23
N GLU A 74 1.82 -8.58 -16.22
CA GLU A 74 2.54 -8.99 -17.43
C GLU A 74 2.29 -10.49 -17.58
N ASN A 75 1.07 -10.83 -17.99
CA ASN A 75 0.76 -12.16 -18.46
C ASN A 75 1.62 -12.40 -19.71
N HIS A 76 2.71 -13.14 -19.51
CA HIS A 76 3.43 -13.84 -20.56
C HIS A 76 2.42 -14.61 -21.41
N LEU A 77 1.92 -13.97 -22.46
CA LEU A 77 1.41 -14.69 -23.63
C LEU A 77 2.62 -15.25 -24.38
N GLU A 78 3.31 -16.22 -23.79
CA GLU A 78 4.05 -17.20 -24.58
C GLU A 78 2.99 -18.08 -25.22
N ASN A 79 2.61 -17.69 -26.43
CA ASN A 79 1.88 -18.56 -27.35
C ASN A 79 2.70 -19.83 -27.57
N GLU A 80 2.23 -20.94 -26.99
CA GLU A 80 2.42 -22.26 -27.58
C GLU A 80 1.76 -22.26 -28.98
N ILE A 81 2.55 -22.29 -30.06
CA ILE A 81 2.34 -23.10 -31.29
C ILE A 81 3.71 -23.42 -31.91
#